data_AF-A0A0N1C7X9-F1
#
_entry.id   AF-A0A0N1C7X9-F1
#
_cell.length_a   1.000
_cell.length_b   1.000
_cell.length_c   1.000
_cell.angle_alpha   90.00
_cell.angle_beta   90.00
_cell.angle_gamma   90.00
#
_symmetry.space_group_name_H-M   'P 1'
#
loop_
_entity.id
_entity.type
_entity.pdbx_description
1 polymer ?
#
loop_
_entity_poly.entity_id
_entity_poly.type
_entity_poly.pdbx_seq_one_letter_code
_entity_poly.pdbx_strand_id
1 'polypeptide(L)'
;MSIRPSRGVRAALAISSLVFAVSSVSVVSAGTEETISVNVDQAKLIRLPQNISTLVVGNPLIADVTMQPGGMVVVTGKGYGATNVIAMDRKGAIVADRLIQVEGPMDKVVTVYRGVERESYSCMPICQRRITLGDSEPYFKATIDQAGTLNNQATGVSVSKSN
;
A
#
# COMPACT_ATOMS: atom_id res chain seq x y z
N MET A 1 32.39 -86.25 -21.55
CA MET A 1 33.56 -85.94 -20.70
C MET A 1 33.04 -85.63 -19.30
N SER A 2 33.25 -86.56 -18.38
CA SER A 2 32.86 -86.49 -16.96
C SER A 2 33.74 -85.50 -16.20
N ILE A 3 33.18 -84.63 -15.33
CA ILE A 3 33.72 -84.30 -13.99
C ILE A 3 32.54 -83.89 -13.06
N ARG A 4 32.69 -84.27 -11.79
CA ARG A 4 31.75 -84.46 -10.67
C ARG A 4 31.16 -83.19 -10.00
N PRO A 5 30.11 -83.37 -9.16
CA PRO A 5 29.50 -82.34 -8.30
C PRO A 5 30.15 -82.28 -6.90
N SER A 6 30.03 -81.14 -6.19
CA SER A 6 30.01 -81.14 -4.72
C SER A 6 29.56 -79.82 -4.09
N ARG A 7 28.54 -79.94 -3.22
CA ARG A 7 28.38 -79.31 -1.87
C ARG A 7 28.49 -77.78 -1.80
N GLY A 8 27.39 -77.08 -1.55
CA GLY A 8 26.85 -76.84 -0.19
C GLY A 8 27.33 -75.46 0.26
N VAL A 9 26.44 -74.51 0.58
CA VAL A 9 26.11 -74.14 1.96
C VAL A 9 24.93 -73.16 1.91
N ARG A 10 23.98 -73.37 2.83
CA ARG A 10 22.86 -72.48 3.13
C ARG A 10 23.38 -71.24 3.88
N ALA A 11 23.00 -70.04 3.46
CA ALA A 11 22.95 -68.84 4.30
C ALA A 11 22.09 -67.80 3.58
N ALA A 12 20.82 -67.65 3.96
CA ALA A 12 20.34 -66.75 5.01
C ALA A 12 19.98 -65.37 4.44
N LEU A 13 18.69 -65.04 4.59
CA LEU A 13 18.06 -63.77 4.30
C LEU A 13 18.89 -62.58 4.82
N ALA A 14 19.01 -61.54 3.99
CA ALA A 14 19.14 -60.17 4.46
C ALA A 14 18.28 -59.27 3.56
N ILE A 15 17.03 -59.07 3.99
CA ILE A 15 16.13 -58.06 3.43
C ILE A 15 16.67 -56.71 3.90
N SER A 16 17.35 -56.00 2.99
CA SER A 16 17.88 -54.66 3.24
C SER A 16 16.73 -53.65 3.23
N SER A 17 16.15 -53.38 4.39
CA SER A 17 15.17 -52.31 4.60
C SER A 17 15.85 -50.95 4.43
N LEU A 18 15.63 -50.30 3.29
CA LEU A 18 16.08 -48.94 3.00
C LEU A 18 15.14 -47.95 3.70
N VAL A 19 15.54 -47.46 4.88
CA VAL A 19 14.83 -46.40 5.61
C VAL A 19 15.09 -45.07 4.90
N PHE A 20 14.12 -44.60 4.11
CA PHE A 20 14.11 -43.24 3.55
C PHE A 20 13.72 -42.27 4.66
N ALA A 21 14.71 -41.61 5.28
CA ALA A 21 14.49 -40.49 6.19
C ALA A 21 14.04 -39.27 5.38
N VAL A 22 12.73 -39.00 5.38
CA VAL A 22 12.15 -37.79 4.79
C VAL A 22 12.37 -36.63 5.77
N SER A 23 13.43 -35.85 5.55
CA SER A 23 13.70 -34.62 6.28
C SER A 23 12.70 -33.55 5.87
N SER A 24 11.74 -33.25 6.75
CA SER A 24 10.79 -32.15 6.62
C SER A 24 11.53 -30.81 6.65
N VAL A 25 11.75 -30.19 5.49
CA VAL A 25 12.23 -28.80 5.42
C VAL A 25 11.05 -27.89 5.77
N SER A 26 11.04 -27.38 7.00
CA SER A 26 10.13 -26.32 7.42
C SER A 26 10.51 -25.03 6.70
N VAL A 27 9.75 -24.66 5.67
CA VAL A 27 9.82 -23.34 5.05
C VAL A 27 9.31 -22.31 6.06
N VAL A 28 10.24 -21.58 6.70
CA VAL A 28 9.92 -20.39 7.47
C VAL A 28 9.51 -19.30 6.48
N SER A 29 8.21 -19.04 6.41
CA SER A 29 7.70 -17.83 5.75
C SER A 29 8.12 -16.64 6.59
N ALA A 30 9.20 -15.97 6.20
CA ALA A 30 9.52 -14.65 6.73
C ALA A 30 8.32 -13.75 6.46
N GLY A 31 7.69 -13.24 7.53
CA GLY A 31 6.56 -12.33 7.41
C GLY A 31 7.02 -11.07 6.71
N THR A 32 6.68 -10.93 5.44
CA THR A 32 6.87 -9.70 4.69
C THR A 32 6.20 -8.58 5.47
N GLU A 33 6.96 -7.55 5.88
CA GLU A 33 6.36 -6.30 6.34
C GLU A 33 5.46 -5.78 5.23
N GLU A 34 4.16 -5.95 5.42
CA GLU A 34 3.17 -5.71 4.38
C GLU A 34 3.11 -4.21 4.09
N THR A 35 3.70 -3.80 2.97
CA THR A 35 3.68 -2.40 2.53
C THR A 35 2.30 -2.06 1.98
N ILE A 36 1.73 -0.96 2.44
CA ILE A 36 0.45 -0.43 2.00
C ILE A 36 0.71 0.51 0.82
N SER A 37 0.57 0.03 -0.41
CA SER A 37 0.53 0.91 -1.59
C SER A 37 -0.83 1.59 -1.73
N VAL A 38 -0.85 2.91 -1.83
CA VAL A 38 -2.01 3.77 -2.09
C VAL A 38 -1.63 4.82 -3.11
N ASN A 39 -2.57 5.25 -3.95
CA ASN A 39 -2.32 6.32 -4.93
C ASN A 39 -2.70 7.68 -4.35
N VAL A 40 -2.01 8.75 -4.79
CA VAL A 40 -2.39 10.14 -4.47
C VAL A 40 -3.85 10.38 -4.86
N ASP A 41 -4.58 11.10 -4.00
CA ASP A 41 -6.00 11.44 -4.12
C ASP A 41 -6.95 10.22 -4.02
N GLN A 42 -6.45 9.07 -3.56
CA GLN A 42 -7.25 7.86 -3.38
C GLN A 42 -7.20 7.34 -1.95
N ALA A 43 -8.25 6.61 -1.58
CA ALA A 43 -8.34 5.92 -0.30
C ALA A 43 -8.31 4.40 -0.51
N LYS A 44 -7.56 3.71 0.33
CA LYS A 44 -7.48 2.25 0.38
C LYS A 44 -7.96 1.76 1.72
N LEU A 45 -8.86 0.79 1.68
CA LEU A 45 -9.35 0.13 2.87
C LEU A 45 -8.43 -1.05 3.20
N ILE A 46 -7.90 -1.07 4.42
CA ILE A 46 -7.06 -2.16 4.93
C ILE A 46 -7.62 -2.66 6.25
N ARG A 47 -7.25 -3.89 6.61
CA ARG A 47 -7.59 -4.46 7.91
C ARG A 47 -6.33 -4.54 8.74
N LEU A 48 -6.33 -3.82 9.87
CA LEU A 48 -5.25 -3.92 10.85
C LEU A 48 -5.61 -4.97 11.92
N PRO A 49 -4.62 -5.44 12.72
CA PRO A 49 -4.86 -6.37 13.82
C PRO A 49 -5.94 -5.89 14.80
N GLN A 50 -6.54 -6.81 15.55
CA GLN A 50 -7.53 -6.47 16.57
C GLN A 50 -6.88 -5.72 17.75
N ASN A 51 -7.71 -5.06 18.57
CA ASN A 51 -7.33 -4.37 19.81
C ASN A 51 -6.51 -3.07 19.67
N ILE A 52 -6.62 -2.39 18.53
CA ILE A 52 -6.01 -1.07 18.35
C ILE A 52 -6.86 -0.01 19.06
N SER A 53 -6.21 0.87 19.81
CA SER A 53 -6.85 2.08 20.36
C SER A 53 -6.32 3.37 19.74
N THR A 54 -5.06 3.36 19.31
CA THR A 54 -4.37 4.57 18.85
C THR A 54 -3.67 4.28 17.54
N LEU A 55 -3.79 5.21 16.59
CA LEU A 55 -3.03 5.22 15.35
C LEU A 55 -2.14 6.45 15.34
N VAL A 56 -0.87 6.25 14.98
CA VAL A 56 0.11 7.31 14.83
C VAL A 56 0.64 7.24 13.40
N VAL A 57 0.53 8.36 12.68
CA VAL A 57 1.02 8.47 11.31
C VAL A 57 2.32 9.27 11.33
N GLY A 58 3.37 8.76 10.69
CA GLY A 58 4.66 9.44 10.63
C GLY A 58 4.56 10.83 9.99
N ASN A 59 3.99 10.91 8.78
CA ASN A 59 3.77 12.17 8.07
C ASN A 59 2.33 12.28 7.50
N PRO A 60 1.43 13.07 8.13
CA PRO A 60 0.05 13.27 7.69
C PRO A 60 -0.10 14.12 6.41
N LEU A 61 0.99 14.68 5.88
CA LEU A 61 1.01 15.36 4.58
C LEU A 61 1.17 14.36 3.42
N ILE A 62 1.76 13.19 3.67
CA ILE A 62 1.96 12.13 2.68
C ILE A 62 0.75 11.20 2.65
N ALA A 63 0.34 10.68 3.80
CA ALA A 63 -0.85 9.83 3.93
C ALA A 63 -1.58 10.14 5.23
N ASP A 64 -2.89 9.97 5.24
CA ASP A 64 -3.71 10.06 6.45
C ASP A 64 -4.42 8.73 6.70
N VAL A 65 -4.71 8.43 7.96
CA VAL A 65 -5.28 7.15 8.35
C VAL A 65 -6.41 7.36 9.34
N THR A 66 -7.60 6.86 8.99
CA THR A 66 -8.77 6.92 9.86
C THR A 66 -9.28 5.53 10.19
N MET A 67 -9.62 5.33 11.46
CA MET A 67 -10.17 4.06 11.93
C MET A 67 -11.68 4.05 11.73
N GLN A 68 -12.19 2.98 11.13
CA GLN A 68 -13.61 2.73 10.96
C GLN A 68 -14.08 1.66 11.97
N PRO A 69 -15.37 1.65 12.31
CA PRO A 69 -15.95 0.58 13.14
C PRO A 69 -15.65 -0.81 12.57
N GLY A 70 -15.39 -1.79 13.44
CA GLY A 70 -15.14 -3.18 13.02
C GLY A 70 -13.68 -3.52 12.68
N GLY A 71 -12.71 -2.67 13.07
CA GLY A 71 -11.28 -2.94 12.89
C GLY A 71 -10.77 -2.70 11.46
N MET A 72 -11.55 -1.95 10.67
CA MET A 72 -11.18 -1.52 9.32
C MET A 72 -10.52 -0.15 9.40
N VAL A 73 -9.55 0.09 8.52
CA VAL A 73 -8.76 1.31 8.51
C VAL A 73 -8.73 1.85 7.09
N VAL A 74 -9.08 3.12 6.94
CA VAL A 74 -9.04 3.83 5.67
C VAL A 74 -7.74 4.61 5.62
N VAL A 75 -6.88 4.27 4.67
CA VAL A 75 -5.62 4.97 4.38
C VAL A 75 -5.85 5.85 3.16
N THR A 76 -5.62 7.15 3.28
CA THR A 76 -5.80 8.12 2.20
C THR A 76 -4.43 8.65 1.76
N GLY A 77 -4.08 8.47 0.48
CA GLY A 77 -2.88 9.05 -0.11
C GLY A 77 -3.08 10.54 -0.38
N LYS A 78 -2.27 11.41 0.24
CA LYS A 78 -2.36 12.87 0.09
C LYS A 78 -1.22 13.46 -0.71
N GLY A 79 -0.05 12.84 -0.66
CA GLY A 79 1.11 13.30 -1.41
C GLY A 79 2.13 12.19 -1.65
N TYR A 80 2.95 12.39 -2.67
CA TYR A 80 3.98 11.43 -3.06
C TYR A 80 4.99 11.18 -1.94
N GLY A 81 5.39 9.92 -1.78
CA GLY A 81 6.46 9.54 -0.86
C GLY A 81 6.14 8.27 -0.08
N ALA A 82 7.00 7.97 0.89
CA ALA A 82 6.80 6.88 1.83
C ALA A 82 6.66 7.45 3.24
N THR A 83 5.71 6.92 4.00
CA THR A 83 5.55 7.16 5.45
C THR A 83 5.21 5.84 6.11
N ASN A 84 5.04 5.79 7.42
CA ASN A 84 4.48 4.63 8.10
C ASN A 84 3.26 5.00 8.93
N VAL A 85 2.53 3.96 9.34
CA VAL A 85 1.50 4.02 10.36
C VAL A 85 1.82 3.01 11.45
N ILE A 86 1.79 3.48 12.69
CA ILE A 86 2.01 2.69 13.90
C ILE A 86 0.67 2.58 14.61
N ALA A 87 0.26 1.34 14.87
CA ALA A 87 -0.94 1.04 15.63
C ALA A 87 -0.56 0.55 17.03
N MET A 88 -1.22 1.09 18.04
CA MET A 88 -0.99 0.76 19.44
C MET A 88 -2.26 0.30 20.14
N ASP A 89 -2.11 -0.59 21.12
CA ASP A 89 -3.19 -1.02 22.01
C ASP A 89 -3.40 -0.04 23.19
N ARG A 90 -4.41 -0.32 24.01
CA ARG A 90 -4.75 0.48 25.20
C ARG A 90 -3.66 0.47 26.28
N LYS A 91 -2.74 -0.50 26.24
CA LYS A 91 -1.61 -0.60 27.17
C LYS A 91 -0.37 0.14 26.66
N GLY A 92 -0.44 0.70 25.44
CA GLY A 92 0.67 1.38 24.79
C GLY A 92 1.64 0.44 24.08
N ALA A 93 1.29 -0.83 23.90
CA ALA A 93 2.11 -1.75 23.12
C ALA A 93 1.86 -1.53 21.61
N ILE A 94 2.92 -1.57 20.82
CA ILE A 94 2.82 -1.52 19.35
C ILE A 94 2.29 -2.87 18.87
N VAL A 95 1.14 -2.83 18.20
CA VAL A 95 0.48 -4.03 17.63
C VAL A 95 0.70 -4.16 16.13
N ALA A 96 1.01 -3.06 15.45
CA ALA A 96 1.47 -3.07 14.06
C ALA A 96 2.33 -1.85 13.76
N ASP A 97 3.33 -2.03 12.92
CA ASP A 97 4.06 -0.96 12.22
C ASP A 97 4.06 -1.33 10.73
N ARG A 98 3.56 -0.43 9.88
CA ARG A 98 3.37 -0.68 8.45
C ARG A 98 3.85 0.51 7.64
N LEU A 99 4.65 0.23 6.61
CA LEU A 99 5.05 1.23 5.63
C LEU A 99 3.87 1.52 4.68
N ILE A 100 3.63 2.79 4.41
CA ILE A 100 2.68 3.30 3.43
C ILE A 100 3.50 3.92 2.30
N GLN A 101 3.34 3.36 1.11
CA GLN A 101 3.92 3.90 -0.11
C GLN A 101 2.82 4.64 -0.88
N VAL A 102 3.00 5.94 -1.08
CA VAL A 102 2.08 6.75 -1.86
C VAL A 102 2.64 6.94 -3.27
N GLU A 103 1.93 6.35 -4.21
CA GLU A 103 2.28 6.31 -5.63
C GLU A 103 1.48 7.35 -6.42
N GLY A 104 1.87 7.60 -7.67
CA GLY A 104 1.16 8.54 -8.53
C GLY A 104 -0.29 8.12 -8.82
N PRO A 105 -1.12 9.05 -9.28
CA PRO A 105 -2.50 8.78 -9.64
C PRO A 105 -2.59 7.65 -10.68
N MET A 106 -3.58 6.76 -10.55
CA MET A 106 -3.86 5.75 -11.58
C MET A 106 -4.68 6.31 -12.75
N ASP A 107 -5.30 7.48 -12.57
CA ASP A 107 -6.13 8.13 -13.56
C ASP A 107 -5.32 8.45 -14.83
N LYS A 108 -6.00 8.64 -15.97
CA LYS A 108 -5.35 9.09 -17.22
C LYS A 108 -4.88 10.54 -17.10
N VAL A 109 -3.76 10.73 -16.38
CA VAL A 109 -3.13 12.03 -16.16
C VAL A 109 -2.16 12.32 -17.30
N VAL A 110 -2.31 13.48 -17.91
CA VAL A 110 -1.36 14.03 -18.88
C VAL A 110 -0.63 15.18 -18.23
N THR A 111 0.69 15.12 -18.19
CA THR A 111 1.55 16.21 -17.71
C THR A 111 2.16 16.94 -18.89
N VAL A 112 1.94 18.24 -18.97
CA VAL A 112 2.49 19.13 -20.01
C VAL A 112 3.58 19.99 -19.38
N TYR A 113 4.74 20.02 -20.02
CA TYR A 113 5.86 20.87 -19.62
C TYR A 113 6.02 22.03 -20.61
N ARG A 114 6.01 23.27 -20.12
CA ARG A 114 6.25 24.51 -20.87
C ARG A 114 7.48 25.20 -20.29
N GLY A 115 8.65 24.76 -20.75
CA GLY A 115 9.92 25.13 -20.10
C GLY A 115 9.99 24.52 -18.70
N VAL A 116 10.08 25.36 -17.66
CA VAL A 116 10.09 24.93 -16.25
C VAL A 116 8.70 24.79 -15.65
N GLU A 117 7.65 25.22 -16.38
CA GLU A 117 6.29 25.14 -15.90
C GLU A 117 5.69 23.76 -16.17
N ARG A 118 5.14 23.14 -15.11
CA ARG A 118 4.45 21.86 -15.19
C ARG A 118 2.96 22.05 -15.01
N GLU A 119 2.15 21.50 -15.91
CA GLU A 119 0.69 21.54 -15.86
C GLU A 119 0.14 20.11 -15.91
N SER A 120 -0.78 19.76 -15.01
CA SER A 120 -1.39 18.42 -14.98
C SER A 120 -2.84 18.44 -15.46
N TYR A 121 -3.23 17.46 -16.26
CA TYR A 121 -4.57 17.33 -16.83
C TYR A 121 -5.13 15.94 -16.58
N SER A 122 -6.44 15.84 -16.32
CA SER A 122 -7.18 14.57 -16.30
C SER A 122 -7.95 14.42 -17.61
N CYS A 123 -7.67 13.37 -18.39
CA CYS A 123 -8.19 13.22 -19.75
C CYS A 123 -9.15 12.04 -19.88
N MET A 124 -10.46 12.32 -19.84
CA MET A 124 -11.52 11.34 -20.10
C MET A 124 -12.80 12.02 -20.64
N PRO A 125 -13.13 11.96 -21.96
CA PRO A 125 -12.26 11.88 -23.14
C PRO A 125 -11.60 13.22 -23.51
N ILE A 126 -12.08 14.34 -22.96
CA ILE A 126 -11.50 15.68 -23.10
C ILE A 126 -10.64 15.95 -21.86
N CYS A 127 -9.48 16.58 -22.06
CA CYS A 127 -8.58 16.94 -20.96
C CYS A 127 -9.13 18.13 -20.17
N GLN A 128 -9.32 17.93 -18.87
CA GLN A 128 -9.67 18.97 -17.91
C GLN A 128 -8.47 19.26 -17.01
N ARG A 129 -8.34 20.53 -16.57
CA ARG A 129 -7.28 20.93 -15.64
C ARG A 129 -7.46 20.17 -14.33
N ARG A 130 -6.40 19.52 -13.86
CA ARG A 130 -6.33 18.96 -12.51
C ARG A 130 -5.13 19.58 -11.79
N ILE A 131 -5.26 19.82 -10.50
CA ILE A 131 -4.11 20.29 -9.71
C ILE A 131 -3.38 19.05 -9.20
N THR A 132 -2.07 19.00 -9.36
CA THR A 132 -1.23 17.93 -8.80
C THR A 132 0.02 18.53 -8.17
N LEU A 133 0.49 17.90 -7.08
CA LEU A 133 1.68 18.35 -6.35
C LEU A 133 2.88 18.46 -7.27
N GLY A 134 3.44 19.68 -7.39
CA GLY A 134 4.56 20.01 -8.26
C GLY A 134 4.18 20.68 -9.59
N ASP A 135 2.91 21.01 -9.81
CA ASP A 135 2.51 21.91 -10.91
C ASP A 135 3.01 23.34 -10.66
N SER A 136 3.16 24.13 -11.72
CA SER A 136 3.69 25.49 -11.62
C SER A 136 2.80 26.39 -10.77
N GLU A 137 3.41 27.34 -10.05
CA GLU A 137 2.69 28.26 -9.17
C GLU A 137 1.56 29.04 -9.90
N PRO A 138 1.77 29.58 -11.12
CA PRO A 138 0.70 30.27 -11.84
C PRO A 138 -0.48 29.35 -12.15
N TYR A 139 -0.21 28.10 -12.55
CA TYR A 139 -1.23 27.10 -12.86
C TYR A 139 -2.00 26.68 -11.61
N PHE A 140 -1.29 26.37 -10.54
CA PHE A 140 -1.83 25.97 -9.24
C PHE A 140 -2.74 27.06 -8.67
N LYS A 141 -2.26 28.29 -8.60
CA LYS A 141 -3.00 29.43 -8.05
C LYS A 141 -4.26 29.72 -8.85
N ALA A 142 -4.17 29.80 -10.18
CA ALA A 142 -5.33 30.09 -11.02
C ALA A 142 -6.44 29.04 -10.86
N THR A 143 -6.09 27.75 -10.78
CA THR A 143 -7.10 26.69 -10.64
C THR A 143 -7.70 26.64 -9.22
N ILE A 144 -6.93 26.89 -8.16
CA ILE A 144 -7.48 27.01 -6.80
C ILE A 144 -8.40 28.23 -6.66
N ASP A 145 -8.03 29.38 -7.23
CA ASP A 145 -8.84 30.61 -7.17
C ASP A 145 -10.20 30.42 -7.88
N GLN A 146 -10.21 29.70 -9.01
CA GLN A 146 -11.44 29.31 -9.71
C GLN A 146 -12.29 28.36 -8.86
N ALA A 147 -11.70 27.31 -8.29
CA ALA A 147 -12.40 26.37 -7.43
C ALA A 147 -12.96 27.04 -6.17
N GLY A 148 -12.21 27.96 -5.56
CA GLY A 148 -12.64 28.74 -4.41
C GLY A 148 -13.82 29.67 -4.74
N THR A 149 -13.79 30.31 -5.91
CA THR A 149 -14.90 31.14 -6.38
C THR A 149 -16.18 30.31 -6.58
N LEU A 150 -16.07 29.14 -7.24
CA LEU A 150 -17.18 28.21 -7.39
C LEU A 150 -17.70 27.72 -6.04
N ASN A 151 -16.82 27.38 -5.11
CA ASN A 151 -17.20 26.94 -3.77
C ASN A 151 -17.95 28.04 -3.01
N ASN A 152 -17.45 29.28 -3.04
CA ASN A 152 -18.10 30.43 -2.38
C ASN A 152 -19.49 30.71 -2.96
N GLN A 153 -19.66 30.53 -4.27
CA GLN A 153 -20.97 30.64 -4.94
C GLN A 153 -21.89 29.47 -4.55
N ALA A 154 -21.36 28.25 -4.46
CA ALA A 154 -22.13 27.06 -4.09
C ALA A 154 -22.57 27.05 -2.62
N THR A 155 -21.77 27.62 -1.71
CA THR A 155 -22.11 27.71 -0.28
C THR A 155 -23.00 28.90 0.06
N GLY A 156 -23.43 29.69 -0.93
CA GLY A 156 -24.39 30.79 -0.72
C GLY A 156 -23.88 31.89 0.23
N VAL A 157 -22.58 32.00 0.46
CA VAL A 157 -22.00 33.09 1.26
C VAL A 157 -21.91 34.32 0.35
N SER A 158 -23.06 34.90 0.04
CA SER A 158 -23.12 36.31 -0.28
C SER A 158 -22.61 37.04 0.96
N VAL A 159 -21.35 37.49 0.91
CA VAL A 159 -20.84 38.47 1.87
C VAL A 159 -21.70 39.71 1.70
N SER A 160 -22.77 39.79 2.48
CA SER A 160 -23.60 40.97 2.59
C SER A 160 -22.73 42.03 3.26
N LYS A 161 -22.21 42.95 2.46
CA LYS A 161 -21.45 44.10 2.94
C LYS A 161 -22.44 44.99 3.70
N SER A 162 -22.51 44.84 5.02
CA SER A 162 -23.23 45.78 5.88
C SER A 162 -22.51 47.12 5.80
N ASN A 163 -23.16 48.09 5.18
CA ASN A 163 -22.83 49.51 5.34
C ASN A 163 -23.57 50.04 6.56
#